data_AF-O67392-F1
#
_entry.id   AF-O67392-F1
#
_cell.length_a   1.000
_cell.length_b   1.000
_cell.length_c   1.000
_cell.angle_alpha   90.00
_cell.angle_beta   90.00
_cell.angle_gamma   90.00
#
_symmetry.space_group_name_H-M   'P 1'
#
loop_
_entity.id
_entity.type
_entity.pdbx_description
1 polymer ?
#
loop_
_entity_poly.entity_id
_entity_poly.type
_entity_poly.pdbx_seq_one_letter_code
_entity_poly.pdbx_strand_id
1 'polypeptide(L)'
;MREMEYVWILVFAGILLVIGLVMISLNALLGPREPQIYEDYPYECGVPLYDKDAQTTFHQGYYLLGLLLLLFDIEAAFLFPWSVVYRYLGVFGFIEMFIFIFILTYGLLYAWKKGALDWQFEIEEV
;
A
#
# COMPACT_ATOMS: atom_id res chain seq x y z
N MET A 1 -3.29 33.33 0.27
CA MET A 1 -4.42 32.49 0.74
C MET A 1 -4.09 31.01 0.60
N ARG A 2 -3.67 30.50 -0.58
CA ARG A 2 -3.26 29.10 -0.79
C ARG A 2 -2.07 28.63 0.08
N GLU A 3 -1.06 29.46 0.28
CA GLU A 3 0.08 29.13 1.17
C GLU A 3 -0.35 28.85 2.63
N MET A 4 -1.41 29.51 3.11
CA MET A 4 -1.90 29.29 4.47
C MET A 4 -2.65 27.97 4.60
N GLU A 5 -3.26 27.46 3.52
CA GLU A 5 -3.97 26.18 3.53
C GLU A 5 -2.99 25.02 3.76
N TYR A 6 -1.82 25.02 3.11
CA TYR A 6 -0.79 24.02 3.34
C TYR A 6 -0.22 24.08 4.75
N VAL A 7 -0.06 25.28 5.30
CA VAL A 7 0.36 25.47 6.71
C VAL A 7 -0.65 24.81 7.65
N TRP A 8 -1.96 24.98 7.42
CA TRP A 8 -2.99 24.33 8.25
C TRP A 8 -2.98 22.81 8.12
N ILE A 9 -2.76 22.27 6.92
CA ILE A 9 -2.62 20.81 6.71
C ILE A 9 -1.43 20.26 7.51
N LEU A 10 -0.29 20.94 7.47
CA LEU A 10 0.91 20.53 8.23
C LEU A 10 0.69 20.65 9.73
N VAL A 11 0.05 21.73 10.20
CA VAL A 11 -0.31 21.90 11.61
C VAL A 11 -1.24 20.78 12.07
N PHE A 12 -2.26 20.44 11.28
CA PHE A 12 -3.19 19.35 11.59
C PHE A 12 -2.47 18.00 11.65
N ALA A 13 -1.65 17.68 10.65
CA ALA A 13 -0.83 16.46 10.65
C ALA A 13 0.12 16.39 11.86
N GLY A 14 0.73 17.52 12.24
CA GLY A 14 1.57 17.64 13.42
C GLY A 14 0.80 17.39 14.72
N ILE A 15 -0.41 17.95 14.86
CA ILE A 15 -1.29 17.71 16.01
C ILE A 15 -1.65 16.22 16.11
N LEU A 16 -2.03 15.58 15.00
CA LEU A 16 -2.33 14.13 14.99
C LEU A 16 -1.13 13.28 15.42
N LEU A 17 0.06 13.63 14.94
CA LEU A 17 1.30 12.95 15.31
C LEU A 17 1.59 13.12 16.81
N VAL A 18 1.46 14.35 17.35
CA VAL A 18 1.63 14.63 18.78
C VAL A 18 0.62 13.85 19.62
N ILE A 19 -0.64 13.80 19.23
CA ILE A 19 -1.67 13.01 19.93
C ILE A 19 -1.28 11.52 19.95
N GLY A 20 -0.87 10.96 18.80
CA GLY A 20 -0.41 9.58 18.72
C GLY A 20 0.78 9.29 19.64
N LEU A 21 1.78 10.17 19.65
CA LEU A 21 2.95 10.06 20.53
C LEU A 21 2.59 10.18 22.01
N VAL A 22 1.70 11.10 22.37
CA VAL A 22 1.23 11.26 23.75
C VAL A 22 0.49 10.02 24.20
N MET A 23 -0.38 9.44 23.37
CA MET A 23 -1.09 8.21 23.71
C MET A 23 -0.14 7.02 23.92
N ILE A 24 0.83 6.84 23.02
CA ILE A 24 1.87 5.80 23.17
C ILE A 24 2.70 6.04 24.44
N SER A 25 3.09 7.28 24.70
CA SER A 25 3.87 7.64 25.89
C SER A 25 3.07 7.42 27.18
N LEU A 26 1.81 7.86 27.23
CA LEU A 26 0.94 7.64 28.38
C LEU A 26 0.74 6.15 28.67
N ASN A 27 0.52 5.33 27.64
CA ASN A 27 0.46 3.88 27.80
C ASN A 27 1.79 3.31 28.35
N ALA A 28 2.92 3.76 27.82
CA ALA A 28 4.23 3.31 28.27
C ALA A 28 4.56 3.74 29.72
N LEU A 29 4.07 4.90 30.18
CA LEU A 29 4.30 5.41 31.54
C LEU A 29 3.30 4.87 32.58
N LEU A 30 2.02 4.74 32.22
CA LEU A 30 0.94 4.37 33.14
C LEU A 30 0.60 2.88 33.09
N GLY A 31 0.98 2.18 32.03
CA GLY A 31 0.70 0.75 31.86
C GLY A 31 1.42 -0.10 32.91
N PRO A 32 0.72 -1.06 33.56
CA PRO A 32 1.37 -2.00 34.45
C PRO A 32 2.38 -2.83 33.68
N ARG A 33 3.60 -2.95 34.22
CA ARG A 33 4.68 -3.76 33.65
C ARG A 33 4.91 -4.95 34.55
N GLU A 34 4.23 -6.04 34.25
CA GLU A 34 4.40 -7.32 34.94
C GLU A 34 5.02 -8.31 33.96
N PRO A 35 6.36 -8.28 33.78
CA PRO A 35 7.02 -9.09 32.77
C PRO A 35 6.78 -10.57 33.03
N GLN A 36 6.15 -11.26 32.07
CA GLN A 36 5.92 -12.70 32.15
C GLN A 36 6.92 -13.46 31.28
N ILE A 37 7.28 -14.68 31.71
CA ILE A 37 8.28 -15.53 31.05
C ILE A 37 7.97 -15.78 29.56
N TYR A 38 6.68 -15.76 29.19
CA TYR A 38 6.19 -16.05 27.84
C TYR A 38 5.55 -14.85 27.13
N GLU A 39 5.67 -13.63 27.67
CA GLU A 39 5.03 -12.42 27.11
C GLU A 39 5.53 -12.09 25.70
N ASP A 40 6.82 -12.34 25.44
CA ASP A 40 7.47 -12.10 24.15
C ASP A 40 7.41 -13.30 23.19
N TYR A 41 6.71 -14.38 23.56
CA TYR A 41 6.57 -15.55 22.69
C TYR A 41 5.43 -15.29 21.69
N PRO A 42 5.61 -15.61 20.39
CA PRO A 42 4.51 -15.49 19.47
C PRO A 42 3.36 -16.40 19.86
N TYR A 43 2.17 -15.92 19.50
CA TYR A 43 0.91 -16.54 19.79
C TYR A 43 0.90 -18.01 19.34
N GLU A 44 0.27 -18.88 20.14
CA GLU A 44 0.11 -20.33 19.92
C GLU A 44 1.38 -21.20 19.95
N CYS A 45 2.60 -20.66 20.11
CA CYS A 45 3.76 -21.51 19.92
C CYS A 45 4.04 -22.52 21.04
N GLY A 46 3.75 -22.25 22.33
CA GLY A 46 4.04 -23.20 23.44
C GLY A 46 5.52 -23.60 23.63
N VAL A 47 6.38 -23.25 22.67
CA VAL A 47 7.81 -23.45 22.57
C VAL A 47 8.45 -22.14 22.08
N PRO A 48 9.69 -21.84 22.49
CA PRO A 48 10.40 -20.68 21.98
C PRO A 48 10.65 -20.81 20.48
N LEU A 49 10.66 -19.68 19.76
CA LEU A 49 11.18 -19.65 18.38
C LEU A 49 12.59 -20.22 18.40
N TYR A 50 12.74 -21.44 17.89
CA TYR A 50 14.04 -22.09 17.79
C TYR A 50 14.88 -21.49 16.66
N ASP A 51 14.23 -20.79 15.73
CA ASP A 51 14.85 -20.22 14.56
C ASP A 51 14.50 -18.74 14.44
N LYS A 52 15.49 -17.88 14.68
CA LYS A 52 15.39 -16.42 14.44
C LYS A 52 15.55 -16.08 12.96
N ASP A 53 16.03 -17.04 12.17
CA ASP A 53 16.40 -16.89 10.76
C ASP A 53 15.46 -17.68 9.83
N ALA A 54 14.29 -18.10 10.32
CA ALA A 54 13.22 -18.70 9.52
C ALA A 54 12.61 -17.66 8.55
N GLN A 55 13.39 -17.28 7.56
CA GLN A 55 13.01 -16.42 6.46
C GLN A 55 12.26 -17.29 5.44
N THR A 56 11.00 -17.55 5.74
CA THR A 56 10.09 -18.09 4.74
C THR A 56 9.95 -17.11 3.59
N THR A 57 9.97 -17.61 2.36
CA THR A 57 9.74 -16.79 1.18
C THR A 57 8.24 -16.58 1.02
N PHE A 58 7.82 -15.31 1.08
CA PHE A 58 6.43 -14.94 0.82
C PHE A 58 6.05 -15.27 -0.63
N HIS A 59 4.77 -15.59 -0.86
CA HIS A 59 4.25 -15.88 -2.18
C HIS A 59 4.50 -14.71 -3.16
N GLN A 60 4.96 -15.02 -4.37
CA GLN A 60 5.26 -14.03 -5.41
C GLN A 60 4.05 -13.16 -5.80
N GLY A 61 2.82 -13.62 -5.52
CA GLY A 61 1.59 -12.86 -5.77
C GLY A 61 1.57 -11.46 -5.13
N TYR A 62 2.17 -11.29 -3.95
CA TYR A 62 2.25 -9.97 -3.31
C TYR A 62 3.11 -8.97 -4.10
N TYR A 63 4.19 -9.46 -4.73
CA TYR A 63 5.01 -8.64 -5.62
C TYR A 63 4.25 -8.24 -6.89
N LEU A 64 3.53 -9.18 -7.50
CA LEU A 64 2.72 -8.90 -8.70
C LEU A 64 1.61 -7.90 -8.40
N LEU A 65 0.97 -7.99 -7.23
CA LEU A 65 -0.02 -7.01 -6.76
C LEU A 65 0.60 -5.62 -6.57
N GLY A 66 1.76 -5.52 -5.92
CA GLY A 66 2.45 -4.25 -5.74
C GLY A 66 2.86 -3.61 -7.06
N LEU A 67 3.38 -4.40 -8.00
CA LEU A 67 3.71 -3.94 -9.34
C LEU A 67 2.47 -3.47 -10.12
N LEU A 68 1.35 -4.18 -9.98
CA LEU A 68 0.09 -3.82 -10.62
C LEU A 68 -0.46 -2.50 -10.05
N LEU A 69 -0.44 -2.33 -8.73
CA LEU A 69 -0.85 -1.09 -8.08
C LEU A 69 0.01 0.09 -8.54
N LEU A 70 1.33 -0.10 -8.61
CA LEU A 70 2.27 0.92 -9.11
C LEU A 70 1.94 1.33 -10.55
N LEU A 71 1.60 0.37 -11.41
CA LEU A 71 1.26 0.64 -12.81
C LEU A 71 -0.05 1.45 -12.93
N PHE A 72 -1.06 1.12 -12.13
CA PHE A 72 -2.31 1.91 -12.06
C PHE A 72 -2.12 3.30 -11.45
N ASP A 73 -1.23 3.45 -10.47
CA ASP A 73 -0.90 4.75 -9.88
C ASP A 73 -0.25 5.66 -10.93
N ILE A 74 0.64 5.11 -11.75
CA ILE A 74 1.25 5.82 -12.88
C ILE A 74 0.18 6.21 -13.90
N GLU A 75 -0.77 5.33 -14.21
CA GLU A 75 -1.90 5.65 -15.10
C GLU A 75 -2.67 6.88 -14.59
N ALA A 76 -3.04 6.88 -13.31
CA ALA A 76 -3.74 8.00 -12.67
C ALA A 76 -2.91 9.29 -12.69
N ALA A 77 -1.60 9.19 -12.44
CA ALA A 77 -0.69 10.33 -12.48
C ALA A 77 -0.63 11.01 -13.87
N PHE A 78 -0.89 10.28 -14.96
CA PHE A 78 -1.02 10.86 -16.30
C PHE A 78 -2.45 11.35 -16.61
N LEU A 79 -3.48 10.67 -16.12
CA LEU A 79 -4.87 11.05 -16.33
C LEU A 79 -5.23 12.38 -15.67
N PHE A 80 -4.74 12.65 -14.45
CA PHE A 80 -5.10 13.87 -13.72
C PHE A 80 -4.63 15.15 -14.42
N PRO A 81 -3.35 15.33 -14.78
CA PRO A 81 -2.89 16.52 -15.49
C PRO A 81 -3.61 16.72 -16.82
N TRP A 82 -3.79 15.63 -17.60
CA TRP A 82 -4.55 15.70 -18.84
C TRP A 82 -5.98 16.21 -18.63
N SER A 83 -6.67 15.71 -17.60
CA SER A 83 -8.05 16.12 -17.30
C SER A 83 -8.18 17.63 -17.04
N VAL A 84 -7.14 18.23 -16.45
CA VAL A 84 -7.08 19.67 -16.15
C VAL A 84 -6.91 20.50 -17.43
N VAL A 85 -6.12 20.02 -18.39
CA VAL A 85 -5.82 20.75 -19.64
C VAL A 85 -6.65 20.28 -20.84
N TYR A 86 -7.59 19.35 -20.66
CA TYR A 86 -8.41 18.75 -21.71
C TYR A 86 -9.02 19.76 -22.69
N ARG A 87 -9.50 20.90 -22.17
CA ARG A 87 -10.10 21.96 -23.00
C ARG A 87 -9.15 22.56 -24.05
N TYR A 88 -7.85 22.58 -23.77
CA TYR A 88 -6.84 23.07 -24.69
C TYR A 88 -6.44 22.02 -25.73
N LEU A 89 -6.42 20.75 -25.33
CA LEU A 89 -6.03 19.62 -26.19
C LEU A 89 -7.15 19.14 -27.13
N GLY A 90 -8.41 19.35 -26.73
CA GLY A 90 -9.59 18.98 -27.51
C GLY A 90 -9.63 17.51 -27.90
N VAL A 91 -10.05 17.23 -29.13
CA VAL A 91 -10.22 15.86 -29.66
C VAL A 91 -8.89 15.11 -29.77
N PHE A 92 -7.80 15.81 -30.04
CA PHE A 92 -6.48 15.19 -30.15
C PHE A 92 -6.05 14.55 -28.82
N GLY A 93 -6.09 15.34 -27.74
CA GLY A 93 -5.78 14.80 -26.41
C GLY A 93 -6.78 13.75 -25.95
N PHE A 94 -8.02 13.79 -26.41
CA PHE A 94 -9.00 12.74 -26.14
C PHE A 94 -8.59 11.39 -26.73
N ILE A 95 -8.20 11.38 -28.00
CA ILE A 95 -7.78 10.16 -28.69
C ILE A 95 -6.52 9.59 -28.07
N GLU A 96 -5.52 10.44 -27.80
CA GLU A 96 -4.26 9.99 -27.16
C GLU A 96 -4.51 9.33 -25.80
N MET A 97 -5.36 9.93 -24.95
CA MET A 97 -5.66 9.34 -23.65
C MET A 97 -6.51 8.10 -23.72
N PHE A 98 -7.42 8.03 -24.69
CA PHE A 98 -8.17 6.79 -24.93
C PHE A 98 -7.23 5.65 -25.32
N ILE A 99 -6.25 5.91 -26.19
CA ILE A 99 -5.22 4.94 -26.58
C ILE A 99 -4.37 4.56 -25.37
N PHE A 100 -3.96 5.52 -24.55
CA PHE A 100 -3.17 5.28 -23.34
C PHE A 100 -3.87 4.34 -22.35
N ILE A 101 -5.13 4.65 -21.99
CA ILE A 101 -5.96 3.80 -21.11
C ILE A 101 -6.14 2.42 -21.73
N PHE A 102 -6.40 2.34 -23.03
CA PHE A 102 -6.59 1.08 -23.73
C PHE A 102 -5.36 0.18 -23.65
N ILE A 103 -4.15 0.72 -23.87
CA ILE A 103 -2.91 -0.05 -23.80
C ILE A 103 -2.69 -0.62 -22.39
N LEU A 104 -2.88 0.18 -21.34
CA LEU A 104 -2.67 -0.26 -19.96
C LEU A 104 -3.75 -1.25 -19.51
N THR A 105 -5.00 -0.99 -19.84
CA THR A 105 -6.12 -1.92 -19.60
C THR A 105 -5.90 -3.25 -20.34
N TYR A 106 -5.38 -3.20 -21.57
CA TYR A 106 -5.04 -4.42 -22.32
C TYR A 106 -3.92 -5.22 -21.64
N GLY A 107 -2.90 -4.53 -21.10
CA GLY A 107 -1.86 -5.15 -20.28
C GLY A 107 -2.42 -5.84 -19.04
N LEU A 108 -3.36 -5.20 -18.34
CA LEU A 108 -4.10 -5.82 -17.22
C LEU A 108 -4.88 -7.05 -17.66
N LEU A 109 -5.66 -6.95 -18.75
CA LEU A 109 -6.45 -8.07 -19.28
C LEU A 109 -5.56 -9.26 -19.64
N TYR A 110 -4.38 -9.00 -20.22
CA TYR A 110 -3.38 -10.03 -20.49
C TYR A 110 -2.86 -10.69 -19.20
N ALA A 111 -2.49 -9.89 -18.20
CA ALA A 111 -2.02 -10.40 -16.91
C ALA A 111 -3.09 -11.26 -16.20
N TRP A 112 -4.35 -10.82 -16.26
CA TRP A 112 -5.48 -11.56 -15.72
C TRP A 112 -5.69 -12.89 -16.46
N LYS A 113 -5.67 -12.87 -17.79
CA LYS A 113 -5.79 -14.11 -18.59
C LYS A 113 -4.64 -15.10 -18.31
N LYS A 114 -3.46 -14.62 -17.92
CA LYS A 114 -2.30 -15.45 -17.57
C LYS A 114 -2.36 -16.00 -16.13
N GLY A 115 -3.42 -15.68 -15.37
CA GLY A 115 -3.54 -16.12 -13.98
C GLY A 115 -2.57 -15.42 -13.02
N ALA A 116 -1.96 -14.30 -13.43
CA ALA A 116 -1.10 -13.52 -12.53
C ALA A 116 -1.88 -12.88 -11.36
N LEU A 117 -3.21 -12.88 -11.46
CA LEU A 117 -4.16 -12.45 -10.43
C LEU A 117 -4.91 -13.62 -9.79
N ASP A 118 -4.54 -14.88 -10.08
CA ASP A 118 -5.20 -16.02 -9.43
C ASP A 118 -4.62 -16.25 -8.04
N TRP A 119 -5.50 -16.19 -7.04
CA TRP A 119 -5.17 -16.25 -5.61
C TRP A 119 -5.40 -17.64 -5.02
N GLN A 120 -5.48 -18.67 -5.86
CA GLN A 120 -5.49 -20.03 -5.37
C GLN A 120 -4.06 -20.40 -5.04
N PHE A 121 -3.74 -20.24 -3.75
CA PHE A 121 -2.69 -20.99 -3.10
C PHE A 121 -3.03 -22.47 -3.29
N GLU A 122 -2.57 -23.05 -4.40
CA GLU A 122 -2.39 -24.49 -4.45
C GLU A 122 -1.28 -24.72 -3.43
N ILE A 123 -1.69 -24.99 -2.19
CA ILE A 123 -0.80 -25.60 -1.22
C ILE A 123 -0.45 -26.91 -1.88
N GLU A 124 0.70 -26.93 -2.56
CA GLU A 124 1.33 -28.13 -2.99
C GLU A 124 1.62 -28.88 -1.69
N GLU A 125 0.67 -29.74 -1.30
CA GLU A 125 0.82 -30.69 -0.21
C GLU A 125 2.02 -31.57 -0.61
N VAL A 126 3.18 -31.20 -0.07
CA VAL A 126 4.34 -32.09 0.05
C VAL A 126 4.21 -32.88 1.34
#